data_AF-A0A2G9UDE0-F1
#
_entry.id   AF-A0A2G9UDE0-F1
#
_cell.length_a   1.000
_cell.length_b   1.000
_cell.length_c   1.000
_cell.angle_alpha   90.00
_cell.angle_beta   90.00
_cell.angle_gamma   90.00
#
_symmetry.space_group_name_H-M   'P 1'
#
loop_
_entity.id
_entity.type
_entity.pdbx_description
1 polymer ?
#
loop_
_entity_poly.entity_id
_entity_poly.type
_entity_poly.pdbx_seq_one_letter_code
_entity_poly.pdbx_strand_id
1 'polypeptide(L)'
;MGLPSGEKTMNDLPNNFCFTTDDPYYSGPATCNLLHYTPAAYMAGFIEMAMLASGSLWFWQLHSVNQSMDTWAMLFMFALTFGGLVTTLLMFYGLKTEQAKLISPKLAFIQLEITILMMLAAVAIVAMSFGISLTHQLFSVFVKVPEMERDFGPIWPFNISVISFFAAALCVW
;
A
#
# COMPACT_ATOMS: atom_id res chain seq x y z
N MET A 1 19.50 27.99 -36.79
CA MET A 1 19.14 26.62 -37.21
C MET A 1 19.29 25.72 -36.00
N GLY A 2 18.21 25.58 -35.22
CA GLY A 2 18.16 24.70 -34.05
C GLY A 2 17.65 23.33 -34.47
N LEU A 3 18.39 22.28 -34.13
CA LEU A 3 17.99 20.89 -34.37
C LEU A 3 16.77 20.53 -33.51
N PRO A 4 15.86 19.68 -34.01
CA PRO A 4 14.56 19.45 -33.41
C PRO A 4 14.68 18.63 -32.12
N SER A 5 13.86 19.00 -31.13
CA SER A 5 13.58 18.23 -29.92
C SER A 5 12.93 16.90 -30.29
N GLY A 6 13.75 15.86 -30.44
CA GLY A 6 13.28 14.49 -30.61
C GLY A 6 12.72 13.97 -29.30
N GLU A 7 11.40 13.87 -29.25
CA GLU A 7 10.66 13.07 -28.26
C GLU A 7 11.17 11.63 -28.38
N LYS A 8 11.94 11.16 -27.38
CA LYS A 8 12.42 9.78 -27.32
C LYS A 8 11.22 8.87 -27.07
N THR A 9 10.64 8.34 -28.13
CA THR A 9 9.67 7.24 -28.07
C THR A 9 10.32 6.03 -27.38
N MET A 10 9.57 5.42 -26.46
CA MET A 10 9.91 4.34 -25.53
C MET A 10 10.55 3.06 -26.14
N ASN A 11 10.76 3.00 -27.47
CA ASN A 11 11.12 1.79 -28.21
C ASN A 11 12.49 1.81 -28.91
N ASP A 12 13.26 2.90 -28.82
CA ASP A 12 14.59 2.94 -29.46
C ASP A 12 15.70 2.71 -28.43
N LEU A 13 15.97 1.43 -28.12
CA LEU A 13 17.22 1.03 -27.48
C LEU A 13 18.36 1.24 -28.50
N PRO A 14 19.41 2.02 -28.18
CA PRO A 14 20.53 2.23 -29.11
C PRO A 14 21.18 0.89 -29.47
N ASN A 15 21.64 0.74 -30.72
CA ASN A 15 22.21 -0.50 -31.29
C ASN A 15 23.39 -1.12 -30.50
N ASN A 16 23.91 -0.42 -29.48
CA ASN A 16 24.96 -0.88 -28.55
C ASN A 16 24.51 -0.74 -27.09
N PHE A 17 23.28 -1.13 -26.75
CA PHE A 17 22.83 -1.13 -25.36
C PHE A 17 23.57 -2.22 -24.56
N CYS A 18 24.53 -1.79 -23.74
CA CYS A 18 25.18 -2.64 -22.76
C CYS A 18 24.48 -2.39 -21.41
N PHE A 19 23.90 -3.43 -20.83
CA PHE A 19 23.26 -3.33 -19.51
C PHE A 19 24.29 -2.79 -18.50
N THR A 20 24.02 -1.60 -17.98
CA THR A 20 24.83 -0.95 -16.95
C THR A 20 23.91 -0.56 -15.81
N THR A 21 24.21 -1.05 -14.61
CA THR A 21 23.37 -0.88 -13.42
C THR A 21 23.19 0.58 -13.00
N ASP A 22 24.11 1.46 -13.40
CA ASP A 22 24.13 2.89 -13.08
C ASP A 22 23.55 3.78 -14.21
N ASP A 23 22.89 3.21 -15.22
CA ASP A 23 22.34 4.00 -16.32
C ASP A 23 21.21 4.94 -15.81
N PRO A 24 21.22 6.24 -16.17
CA PRO A 24 20.14 7.17 -15.86
C PRO A 24 18.75 6.67 -16.27
N TYR A 25 18.67 5.75 -17.25
CA TYR A 25 17.46 5.05 -17.65
C TYR A 25 16.75 4.33 -16.48
N TYR A 26 17.49 3.86 -15.47
CA TYR A 26 16.93 3.18 -14.30
C TYR A 26 16.56 4.11 -13.13
N SER A 27 16.61 5.43 -13.36
CA SER A 27 16.10 6.42 -12.41
C SER A 27 14.58 6.52 -12.49
N GLY A 28 13.90 6.60 -11.35
CA GLY A 28 12.44 6.60 -11.27
C GLY A 28 11.86 7.89 -11.87
N PRO A 29 11.05 7.82 -12.94
CA PRO A 29 10.44 9.01 -13.55
C PRO A 29 9.47 9.73 -12.60
N ALA A 30 8.86 8.99 -11.67
CA ALA A 30 8.00 9.52 -10.60
C ALA A 30 8.73 10.42 -9.59
N THR A 31 10.07 10.37 -9.56
CA THR A 31 10.93 11.21 -8.71
C THR A 31 11.65 12.30 -9.50
N CYS A 32 11.19 12.62 -10.72
CA CYS A 32 11.91 13.52 -11.64
C CYS A 32 13.36 13.05 -11.92
N ASN A 33 13.59 11.72 -11.98
CA ASN A 33 14.90 11.09 -12.12
C ASN A 33 15.88 11.38 -10.96
N LEU A 34 15.39 11.80 -9.79
CA LEU A 34 16.25 12.07 -8.63
C LEU A 34 16.66 10.80 -7.88
N LEU A 35 15.87 9.73 -7.97
CA LEU A 35 16.13 8.49 -7.25
C LEU A 35 16.33 7.30 -8.18
N HIS A 36 17.43 6.59 -7.98
CA HIS A 36 17.67 5.30 -8.61
C HIS A 36 16.70 4.24 -8.05
N TYR A 37 16.32 3.24 -8.85
CA TYR A 37 15.33 2.23 -8.42
C TYR A 37 15.72 1.48 -7.14
N THR A 38 17.02 1.27 -6.91
CA THR A 38 17.52 0.54 -5.74
C THR A 38 17.26 1.27 -4.41
N PRO A 39 17.74 2.52 -4.20
CA PRO A 39 17.41 3.27 -3.00
C PRO A 39 15.91 3.55 -2.88
N ALA A 40 15.19 3.70 -3.99
CA ALA A 40 13.74 3.91 -3.99
C ALA A 40 13.01 2.70 -3.40
N ALA A 41 13.37 1.49 -3.86
CA ALA A 41 12.79 0.25 -3.36
C ALA A 41 13.11 0.02 -1.88
N TYR A 42 14.32 0.34 -1.41
CA TYR A 42 14.65 0.26 0.02
C TYR A 42 13.81 1.24 0.86
N MET A 43 13.66 2.48 0.40
CA MET A 43 12.86 3.50 1.08
C MET A 43 11.38 3.11 1.11
N ALA A 44 10.82 2.67 -0.03
CA ALA A 44 9.45 2.20 -0.12
C ALA A 44 9.19 1.02 0.83
N GLY A 45 10.08 0.01 0.83
CA GLY A 45 9.98 -1.13 1.74
C GLY A 45 10.01 -0.72 3.22
N PHE A 46 10.81 0.28 3.59
CA PHE A 46 10.83 0.77 4.97
C PHE A 46 9.55 1.52 5.36
N ILE A 47 9.08 2.41 4.48
CA ILE A 47 7.85 3.19 4.71
C ILE A 47 6.65 2.27 4.84
N GLU A 48 6.50 1.30 3.93
CA GLU A 48 5.41 0.33 3.97
C GLU A 48 5.45 -0.49 5.26
N MET A 49 6.63 -0.97 5.68
CA MET A 49 6.75 -1.70 6.95
C MET A 49 6.38 -0.84 8.17
N ALA A 50 6.73 0.44 8.16
CA ALA A 50 6.31 1.36 9.21
C ALA A 50 4.79 1.57 9.23
N MET A 51 4.16 1.68 8.05
CA MET A 51 2.71 1.81 7.91
C MET A 51 1.98 0.54 8.35
N LEU A 52 2.42 -0.65 7.94
CA LEU A 52 1.82 -1.92 8.35
C LEU A 52 1.98 -2.19 9.85
N ALA A 53 3.17 -1.92 10.40
CA ALA A 53 3.42 -2.06 11.83
C ALA A 53 2.55 -1.11 12.66
N SER A 54 2.49 0.18 12.28
CA SER A 54 1.64 1.15 12.96
C SER A 54 0.15 0.82 12.83
N GLY A 55 -0.30 0.37 11.65
CA GLY A 55 -1.65 -0.13 11.42
C GLY A 55 -2.00 -1.32 12.30
N SER A 56 -1.10 -2.31 12.43
CA SER A 56 -1.31 -3.46 13.32
C SER A 56 -1.37 -3.07 14.79
N LEU A 57 -0.51 -2.14 15.23
CA LEU A 57 -0.57 -1.61 16.59
C LEU A 57 -1.89 -0.86 16.85
N TRP A 58 -2.38 -0.10 15.87
CA TRP A 58 -3.67 0.58 15.95
C TRP A 58 -4.83 -0.42 16.06
N PHE A 59 -4.84 -1.47 15.24
CA PHE A 59 -5.85 -2.52 15.32
C PHE A 59 -5.77 -3.30 16.64
N TRP A 60 -4.57 -3.53 17.15
CA TRP A 60 -4.38 -4.12 18.47
C TRP A 60 -4.94 -3.23 19.58
N GLN A 61 -4.73 -1.91 19.52
CA GLN A 61 -5.30 -0.96 20.47
C GLN A 61 -6.83 -0.94 20.39
N LEU A 62 -7.40 -0.93 19.18
CA LEU A 62 -8.85 -1.00 18.97
C LEU A 62 -9.46 -2.30 19.52
N HIS A 63 -8.74 -3.41 19.43
CA HIS A 63 -9.18 -4.69 19.96
C HIS A 63 -9.04 -4.77 21.49
N SER A 64 -7.86 -4.45 22.03
CA SER A 64 -7.53 -4.68 23.43
C SER A 64 -8.08 -3.61 24.38
N VAL A 65 -8.01 -2.33 23.99
CA VAL A 65 -8.41 -1.20 24.83
C VAL A 65 -9.85 -0.80 24.56
N ASN A 66 -10.18 -0.54 23.29
CA ASN A 66 -11.48 -0.01 22.91
C ASN A 66 -12.57 -1.09 22.80
N GLN A 67 -12.17 -2.36 22.60
CA GLN A 67 -13.07 -3.51 22.41
C GLN A 67 -13.99 -3.40 21.17
N SER A 68 -13.70 -2.45 20.27
CA SER A 68 -14.51 -2.10 19.09
C SER A 68 -14.16 -2.91 17.84
N MET A 69 -13.06 -3.67 17.88
CA MET A 69 -12.59 -4.51 16.77
C MET A 69 -12.60 -5.99 17.16
N ASP A 70 -13.04 -6.86 16.25
CA ASP A 70 -13.02 -8.30 16.49
C ASP A 70 -11.62 -8.92 16.36
N THR A 71 -11.42 -10.04 17.05
CA THR A 71 -10.14 -10.75 17.11
C THR A 71 -9.65 -11.17 15.72
N TRP A 72 -10.55 -11.59 14.84
CA TRP A 72 -10.16 -12.07 13.50
C TRP A 72 -9.61 -10.94 12.62
N ALA A 73 -10.18 -9.74 12.70
CA ALA A 73 -9.73 -8.58 11.94
C ALA A 73 -8.33 -8.12 12.41
N MET A 74 -8.09 -8.17 13.73
CA MET A 74 -6.77 -7.95 14.31
C MET A 74 -5.75 -9.00 13.83
N LEU A 75 -6.10 -10.30 13.87
CA LEU A 75 -5.23 -11.37 13.37
C LEU A 75 -4.92 -11.22 11.87
N PHE A 76 -5.90 -10.78 11.07
CA PHE A 76 -5.72 -10.51 9.65
C PHE A 76 -4.68 -9.41 9.39
N MET A 77 -4.71 -8.32 10.16
CA MET A 77 -3.71 -7.25 10.05
C MET A 77 -2.29 -7.70 10.44
N PHE A 78 -2.16 -8.55 11.47
CA PHE A 78 -0.88 -9.16 11.80
C PHE A 78 -0.39 -10.10 10.70
N ALA A 79 -1.29 -10.87 10.08
CA ALA A 79 -0.96 -11.73 8.95
C ALA A 79 -0.48 -10.92 7.74
N LEU A 80 -1.13 -9.80 7.41
CA LEU A 80 -0.67 -8.87 6.38
C LEU A 80 0.71 -8.29 6.73
N THR A 81 0.92 -7.86 7.97
CA THR A 81 2.22 -7.31 8.39
C THR A 81 3.35 -8.34 8.29
N PHE A 82 3.07 -9.59 8.67
CA PHE A 82 4.03 -10.68 8.51
C PHE A 82 4.30 -10.98 7.03
N GLY A 83 3.26 -11.03 6.19
CA GLY A 83 3.40 -11.20 4.73
C GLY A 83 4.20 -10.07 4.09
N GLY A 84 3.94 -8.82 4.50
CA GLY A 84 4.68 -7.63 4.09
C GLY A 84 6.14 -7.71 4.48
N LEU A 85 6.45 -8.18 5.70
CA LEU A 85 7.83 -8.38 6.15
C LEU A 85 8.55 -9.41 5.28
N VAL A 86 7.94 -10.58 5.05
CA VAL A 86 8.54 -11.66 4.24
C VAL A 86 8.80 -11.20 2.81
N THR A 87 7.81 -10.55 2.17
CA THR A 87 7.95 -10.06 0.80
C THR A 87 8.96 -8.91 0.67
N THR A 88 9.07 -8.05 1.68
CA THR A 88 10.08 -6.97 1.73
C THR A 88 11.49 -7.55 1.87
N LEU A 89 11.70 -8.57 2.72
CA LEU A 89 12.98 -9.26 2.83
C LEU A 89 13.37 -9.95 1.52
N LEU A 90 12.41 -10.59 0.85
CA LEU A 90 12.64 -11.18 -0.48
C LEU A 90 13.03 -10.13 -1.51
N MET A 91 12.38 -8.96 -1.52
CA MET A 91 12.75 -7.84 -2.39
C MET A 91 14.18 -7.36 -2.11
N PHE A 92 14.55 -7.16 -0.84
CA PHE A 92 15.89 -6.70 -0.47
C PHE A 92 16.98 -7.70 -0.88
N TYR A 93 16.70 -9.00 -0.70
CA TYR A 93 17.57 -10.07 -1.15
C TYR A 93 17.65 -10.15 -2.69
N GLY A 94 16.52 -9.96 -3.38
CA GLY A 94 16.42 -9.92 -4.85
C GLY A 94 17.21 -8.76 -5.47
N LEU A 95 17.14 -7.57 -4.86
CA LEU A 95 17.94 -6.42 -5.27
C LEU A 95 19.44 -6.66 -5.08
N LYS A 96 19.85 -7.28 -3.96
CA LYS A 96 21.26 -7.59 -3.70
C LYS A 96 21.82 -8.67 -4.64
N THR A 97 20.99 -9.60 -5.08
CA THR A 97 21.37 -10.71 -5.98
C THR A 97 21.08 -10.42 -7.44
N GLU A 98 20.59 -9.21 -7.75
CA GLU A 98 20.15 -8.78 -9.10
C GLU A 98 19.13 -9.74 -9.75
N GLN A 99 18.36 -10.47 -8.94
CA GLN A 99 17.34 -11.40 -9.39
C GLN A 99 15.95 -10.76 -9.39
N ALA A 100 15.51 -10.27 -10.56
CA ALA A 100 14.19 -9.67 -10.73
C ALA A 100 13.02 -10.59 -10.31
N LYS A 101 13.19 -11.92 -10.43
CA LYS A 101 12.18 -12.91 -10.04
C LYS A 101 11.82 -12.84 -8.55
N LEU A 102 12.72 -12.36 -7.70
CA LEU A 102 12.50 -12.24 -6.26
C LEU A 102 11.79 -10.93 -5.86
N ILE A 103 11.62 -10.00 -6.80
CA ILE A 103 10.88 -8.74 -6.62
C ILE A 103 9.38 -8.95 -6.90
N SER A 104 9.01 -9.89 -7.78
CA SER A 104 7.62 -10.12 -8.16
C SER A 104 6.66 -10.45 -7.00
N PRO A 105 7.06 -11.20 -5.94
CA PRO A 105 6.18 -11.45 -4.81
C PRO A 105 5.79 -10.16 -4.07
N LYS A 106 6.69 -9.18 -4.04
CA LYS A 106 6.43 -7.88 -3.41
C LYS A 106 5.43 -7.05 -4.22
N LEU A 107 5.58 -7.02 -5.54
CA LEU A 107 4.63 -6.33 -6.42
C LEU A 107 3.22 -6.92 -6.32
N ALA A 108 3.12 -8.25 -6.31
CA ALA A 108 1.84 -8.94 -6.12
C ALA A 108 1.21 -8.62 -4.75
N PHE A 109 2.03 -8.49 -3.71
CA PHE A 109 1.58 -8.15 -2.36
C PHE A 109 1.04 -6.72 -2.30
N ILE A 110 1.76 -5.73 -2.84
CA ILE A 110 1.30 -4.33 -2.95
C ILE A 110 -0.02 -4.25 -3.72
N GLN A 111 -0.15 -4.97 -4.84
CA GLN A 111 -1.38 -5.00 -5.62
C GLN A 111 -2.56 -5.55 -4.80
N LEU A 112 -2.32 -6.59 -3.99
CA LEU A 112 -3.33 -7.14 -3.08
C LEU A 112 -3.73 -6.11 -2.02
N GLU A 113 -2.79 -5.41 -1.40
CA GLU A 113 -3.08 -4.37 -0.39
C GLU A 113 -3.92 -3.24 -0.96
N ILE A 114 -3.53 -2.69 -2.12
CA ILE A 114 -4.28 -1.65 -2.82
C ILE A 114 -5.70 -2.14 -3.10
N THR A 115 -5.86 -3.39 -3.54
CA THR A 115 -7.18 -3.95 -3.83
C THR A 115 -8.05 -4.02 -2.57
N ILE A 116 -7.50 -4.47 -1.45
CA ILE A 116 -8.21 -4.51 -0.15
C ILE A 116 -8.62 -3.10 0.29
N LEU A 117 -7.69 -2.14 0.25
CA LEU A 117 -7.94 -0.76 0.65
C LEU A 117 -9.01 -0.10 -0.21
N MET A 118 -8.96 -0.30 -1.53
CA MET A 118 -9.95 0.24 -2.45
C MET A 118 -11.33 -0.37 -2.25
N MET A 119 -11.41 -1.68 -1.99
CA MET A 119 -12.68 -2.33 -1.62
C MET A 119 -13.24 -1.80 -0.30
N LEU A 120 -12.40 -1.65 0.72
CA LEU A 120 -12.79 -1.12 2.02
C LEU A 120 -13.32 0.32 1.89
N ALA A 121 -12.63 1.16 1.10
CA ALA A 121 -13.04 2.52 0.82
C ALA A 121 -14.40 2.59 0.12
N ALA A 122 -14.62 1.74 -0.90
CA ALA A 122 -15.88 1.67 -1.61
C ALA A 122 -17.03 1.22 -0.69
N VAL A 123 -16.82 0.16 0.10
CA VAL A 123 -17.81 -0.34 1.07
C VAL A 123 -18.15 0.74 2.11
N ALA A 124 -17.16 1.47 2.61
CA ALA A 124 -17.36 2.55 3.57
C ALA A 124 -18.19 3.71 3.01
N ILE A 125 -17.93 4.16 1.77
CA ILE A 125 -18.71 5.22 1.11
C ILE A 125 -20.15 4.76 0.88
N VAL A 126 -20.34 3.52 0.41
CA VAL A 126 -21.67 2.94 0.19
C VAL A 126 -22.43 2.88 1.51
N ALA A 127 -21.83 2.33 2.57
CA ALA A 127 -22.44 2.23 3.89
C ALA A 127 -22.95 3.58 4.40
N MET A 128 -22.17 4.66 4.23
CA MET A 128 -22.61 6.01 4.59
C MET A 128 -23.76 6.53 3.74
N SER A 129 -23.72 6.29 2.43
CA SER A 129 -24.72 6.81 1.49
C SER A 129 -26.11 6.21 1.74
N PHE A 130 -26.19 4.97 2.21
CA PHE A 130 -27.45 4.27 2.50
C PHE A 130 -27.85 4.31 3.98
N GLY A 131 -26.99 4.82 4.87
CA GLY A 131 -27.29 5.09 6.27
C GLY A 131 -26.93 3.97 7.26
N ILE A 132 -27.35 4.17 8.51
CA ILE A 132 -26.86 3.40 9.66
C ILE A 132 -27.22 1.92 9.61
N SER A 133 -28.39 1.57 9.07
CA SER A 133 -28.85 0.17 8.98
C SER A 133 -27.94 -0.69 8.10
N LEU A 134 -27.51 -0.15 6.95
CA LEU A 134 -26.55 -0.83 6.07
C LEU A 134 -25.14 -0.86 6.68
N THR A 135 -24.74 0.22 7.36
CA THR A 135 -23.46 0.30 8.07
C THR A 135 -23.34 -0.81 9.11
N HIS A 136 -24.39 -1.02 9.91
CA HIS A 136 -24.44 -2.14 10.86
C HIS A 136 -24.29 -3.49 10.16
N GLN A 137 -25.04 -3.75 9.08
CA GLN A 137 -24.99 -5.04 8.39
C GLN A 137 -23.62 -5.36 7.76
N LEU A 138 -22.96 -4.35 7.17
CA LEU A 138 -21.69 -4.56 6.49
C LEU A 138 -20.50 -4.58 7.45
N PHE A 139 -20.48 -3.68 8.43
CA PHE A 139 -19.34 -3.52 9.33
C PHE A 139 -19.41 -4.41 10.57
N SER A 140 -20.58 -4.93 10.96
CA SER A 140 -20.68 -5.87 12.10
C SER A 140 -19.87 -7.15 11.92
N VAL A 141 -19.39 -7.41 10.70
CA VAL A 141 -18.54 -8.56 10.40
C VAL A 141 -17.15 -8.41 11.03
N PHE A 142 -16.57 -7.20 11.06
CA PHE A 142 -15.21 -6.94 11.56
C PHE A 142 -15.17 -6.02 12.78
N VAL A 143 -16.20 -5.21 12.96
CA VAL A 143 -16.24 -4.09 13.90
C VAL A 143 -17.51 -4.15 14.72
N LYS A 144 -17.39 -3.89 16.02
CA LYS A 144 -18.55 -3.65 16.88
C LYS A 144 -18.97 -2.19 16.72
N VAL A 145 -19.99 -2.00 15.86
CA VAL A 145 -20.44 -0.67 15.42
C VAL A 145 -20.85 0.26 16.56
N PRO A 146 -21.59 -0.17 17.60
CA PRO A 146 -21.95 0.71 18.71
C PRO A 146 -20.72 1.28 19.45
N GLU A 147 -19.70 0.44 19.66
CA GLU A 147 -18.46 0.81 20.33
C GLU A 147 -17.61 1.74 19.46
N MET A 148 -17.56 1.50 18.14
CA MET A 148 -16.90 2.42 17.21
C MET A 148 -17.59 3.79 17.12
N GLU A 149 -18.92 3.83 17.12
CA GLU A 149 -19.66 5.09 17.13
C GLU A 149 -19.45 5.86 18.43
N ARG A 150 -19.37 5.16 19.57
CA ARG A 150 -19.07 5.79 20.86
C ARG A 150 -17.69 6.41 20.89
N ASP A 151 -16.69 5.72 20.33
CA ASP A 151 -15.29 6.11 20.47
C ASP A 151 -14.84 7.12 19.38
N PHE A 152 -15.41 7.05 18.16
CA PHE A 152 -15.01 7.87 17.01
C PHE A 152 -16.11 8.76 16.43
N GLY A 153 -17.34 8.66 16.95
CA GLY A 153 -18.50 9.39 16.46
C GLY A 153 -19.10 8.80 15.17
N PRO A 154 -20.28 9.25 14.74
CA PRO A 154 -21.07 8.63 13.66
C PRO A 154 -20.43 8.72 12.26
N ILE A 155 -19.41 9.56 12.09
CA ILE A 155 -18.70 9.73 10.81
C ILE A 155 -17.52 8.77 10.64
N TRP A 156 -17.30 7.82 11.56
CA TRP A 156 -16.16 6.90 11.54
C TRP A 156 -16.01 6.11 10.21
N PRO A 157 -17.07 5.69 9.47
CA PRO A 157 -16.87 5.02 8.19
C PRO A 157 -16.24 5.95 7.13
N PHE A 158 -16.49 7.26 7.18
CA PHE A 158 -15.87 8.23 6.27
C PHE A 158 -14.37 8.25 6.51
N ASN A 159 -13.97 8.31 7.79
CA ASN A 159 -12.57 8.34 8.18
C ASN A 159 -11.84 7.09 7.67
N ILE A 160 -12.49 5.92 7.71
CA ILE A 160 -11.95 4.69 7.13
C ILE A 160 -11.73 4.84 5.62
N SER A 161 -12.71 5.38 4.89
CA SER A 161 -12.57 5.58 3.44
C SER A 161 -11.41 6.52 3.09
N VAL A 162 -11.27 7.62 3.83
CA VAL A 162 -10.20 8.61 3.65
C VAL A 162 -8.84 7.98 3.90
N ILE A 163 -8.67 7.31 5.06
CA ILE A 163 -7.42 6.61 5.39
C ILE A 163 -7.08 5.57 4.33
N SER A 164 -8.08 4.84 3.83
CA SER A 164 -7.89 3.80 2.82
C SER A 164 -7.42 4.38 1.48
N PHE A 165 -7.99 5.49 1.02
CA PHE A 165 -7.52 6.15 -0.21
C PHE A 165 -6.12 6.72 -0.07
N PHE A 166 -5.80 7.37 1.05
CA PHE A 166 -4.46 7.88 1.29
C PHE A 166 -3.42 6.76 1.39
N ALA A 167 -3.74 5.67 2.09
CA ALA A 167 -2.87 4.50 2.16
C ALA A 167 -2.69 3.86 0.79
N ALA A 168 -3.76 3.68 0.00
CA ALA A 168 -3.67 3.12 -1.33
C ALA A 168 -2.83 3.99 -2.28
N ALA A 169 -2.97 5.33 -2.19
CA ALA A 169 -2.15 6.26 -2.96
C ALA A 169 -0.67 6.19 -2.58
N LEU A 170 -0.36 6.01 -1.29
CA LEU A 170 1.01 5.80 -0.83
C LEU A 170 1.60 4.46 -1.31
N CYS A 171 0.80 3.39 -1.35
CA CYS A 171 1.25 2.08 -1.85
C CYS A 171 1.50 2.05 -3.37
N VAL A 172 0.92 2.97 -4.14
CA VAL A 172 1.16 3.09 -5.59
C VAL A 172 2.50 3.75 -5.90
N TRP A 173 3.05 4.51 -4.95
CA TRP A 173 4.24 5.34 -5.11
C TRP A 173 5.53 4.56 -4.81
#